data_AF-A0A926A814-F1
#
_entry.id   AF-A0A926A814-F1
#
_cell.length_a   1.000
_cell.length_b   1.000
_cell.length_c   1.000
_cell.angle_alpha   90.00
_cell.angle_beta   90.00
_cell.angle_gamma   90.00
#
_symmetry.space_group_name_H-M   'P 1'
#
loop_
_entity.id
_entity.type
_entity.pdbx_description
1 polymer ?
#
loop_
_entity_poly.entity_id
_entity_poly.type
_entity_poly.pdbx_seq_one_letter_code
_entity_poly.pdbx_strand_id
1 'polypeptide(L)' 'MLANKLLGKQGAFWAEDYFDVFTRDMEHELQTVRYIESNPTKAKLVLDPKEWPWSSARFRDEFGVLRL' A
#
# COMPACT_ATOMS: atom_id res chain seq x y z
N MET A 1 6.99 -14.99 17.19
CA MET A 1 7.43 -14.71 15.80
C MET A 1 8.72 -13.89 15.81
N LEU A 2 9.55 -14.02 14.76
CA LEU A 2 10.83 -13.31 14.64
C LEU A 2 10.66 -11.77 14.68
N ALA A 3 9.63 -11.23 14.00
CA ALA A 3 9.36 -9.79 13.99
C ALA A 3 9.12 -9.19 15.40
N ASN A 4 8.30 -9.85 16.23
CA ASN A 4 8.10 -9.44 17.63
C ASN A 4 9.40 -9.39 18.43
N LYS A 5 10.28 -10.39 18.26
CA LYS A 5 11.58 -10.43 18.93
C LYS A 5 12.47 -9.26 18.48
N LEU A 6 12.54 -9.01 17.17
CA LEU A 6 13.33 -7.91 16.61
C LEU A 6 12.81 -6.53 17.03
N LEU A 7 11.50 -6.39 17.25
CA LEU A 7 10.86 -5.12 17.61
C LEU A 7 10.60 -4.95 19.12
N GLY A 8 11.01 -5.92 19.96
CA GLY A 8 10.74 -5.89 21.40
C GLY A 8 9.26 -5.94 21.77
N LYS A 9 8.40 -6.46 20.89
CA LYS A 9 6.93 -6.53 21.09
C LYS A 9 6.48 -7.89 21.62
N GLN A 10 5.39 -7.88 22.37
CA GLN A 10 4.71 -9.07 22.90
C GLN A 10 3.27 -9.13 22.38
N GLY A 11 2.66 -10.32 22.38
CA GLY A 11 1.30 -10.55 21.87
C GLY A 11 1.24 -10.93 20.38
N ALA A 12 0.03 -10.90 19.81
CA ALA A 12 -0.19 -11.14 18.39
C ALA A 12 0.45 -10.02 17.54
N PHE A 13 1.23 -10.39 16.53
CA PHE A 13 1.86 -9.42 15.63
C PHE A 13 0.93 -9.03 14.47
N TRP A 14 0.19 -10.00 13.95
CA TRP A 14 -0.79 -9.82 12.88
C TRP A 14 -2.18 -9.67 13.47
N ALA A 15 -3.05 -8.94 12.75
CA ALA A 15 -4.49 -9.01 12.99
C ALA A 15 -5.00 -10.44 12.74
N GLU A 16 -6.08 -10.81 13.42
CA GLU A 16 -6.67 -12.16 13.33
C GLU A 16 -7.20 -12.49 11.93
N ASP A 17 -7.66 -11.47 11.20
CA ASP A 17 -8.22 -11.60 9.87
C ASP A 17 -7.56 -10.61 8.88
N TYR A 18 -7.76 -10.86 7.60
CA TYR A 18 -7.32 -10.01 6.50
C TYR A 18 -8.50 -9.63 5.61
N PHE A 19 -8.41 -8.47 5.00
CA PHE A 19 -9.41 -8.04 4.02
C PHE A 19 -8.97 -8.46 2.62
N ASP A 20 -9.77 -9.27 1.95
CA ASP A 20 -9.59 -9.67 0.56
C ASP A 20 -10.80 -9.28 -0.30
N VAL A 21 -10.51 -8.74 -1.49
CA VAL A 21 -11.55 -8.42 -2.48
C VAL A 21 -11.14 -9.02 -3.80
N PHE A 22 -12.01 -9.89 -4.32
CA PHE A 22 -11.84 -10.43 -5.65
C PHE A 22 -12.09 -9.33 -6.70
N THR A 23 -11.06 -9.02 -7.49
CA THR A 23 -11.12 -8.02 -8.56
C THR A 23 -11.79 -8.64 -9.79
N ARG A 24 -12.91 -8.06 -10.22
CA ARG A 24 -13.81 -8.67 -11.23
C ARG A 24 -13.55 -8.17 -12.65
N ASP A 25 -12.94 -7.00 -12.77
CA ASP A 25 -12.72 -6.31 -14.02
C ASP A 25 -11.54 -5.34 -13.91
N MET A 26 -11.08 -4.85 -15.07
CA MET A 26 -9.94 -3.95 -15.19
C MET A 26 -10.19 -2.57 -14.57
N GLU A 27 -11.45 -2.12 -14.52
CA GLU A 27 -11.79 -0.84 -13.90
C GLU A 27 -11.62 -0.91 -12.38
N HIS A 28 -12.12 -1.97 -11.74
CA HIS A 28 -11.90 -2.29 -10.34
C HIS A 28 -10.42 -2.43 -10.01
N GLU A 29 -9.65 -3.07 -10.89
CA GLU A 29 -8.20 -3.20 -10.72
C GLU A 29 -7.54 -1.81 -10.65
N LEU A 30 -7.81 -0.95 -11.64
CA LEU A 30 -7.25 0.40 -11.71
C LEU A 30 -7.67 1.25 -10.52
N GLN A 31 -8.92 1.15 -10.07
CA GLN A 31 -9.41 1.84 -8.89
C GLN A 31 -8.69 1.36 -7.62
N THR A 32 -8.51 0.04 -7.48
CA THR A 32 -7.80 -0.58 -6.35
C THR A 32 -6.35 -0.11 -6.30
N VAL A 33 -5.66 -0.11 -7.45
CA VAL A 33 -4.28 0.37 -7.55
C VAL A 33 -4.17 1.84 -7.14
N ARG A 34 -5.02 2.71 -7.68
CA ARG A 34 -5.05 4.14 -7.31
C ARG A 34 -5.35 4.34 -5.83
N TYR A 35 -6.25 3.53 -5.27
CA TYR A 35 -6.58 3.55 -3.85
C TYR A 35 -5.36 3.22 -2.99
N ILE A 36 -4.70 2.09 -3.27
CA ILE A 36 -3.51 1.63 -2.55
C ILE A 36 -2.40 2.68 -2.60
N GLU A 37 -2.12 3.23 -3.78
CA GLU A 37 -1.07 4.23 -3.96
C GLU A 37 -1.38 5.54 -3.25
N SER A 38 -2.66 5.91 -3.11
CA SER A 38 -3.08 7.12 -2.39
C SER A 38 -3.16 6.94 -0.87
N ASN A 39 -3.06 5.72 -0.34
CA ASN A 39 -3.23 5.45 1.10
C ASN A 39 -2.24 6.22 1.99
N PRO A 40 -0.94 6.36 1.66
CA PRO A 40 -0.01 7.14 2.46
C PRO A 40 -0.46 8.60 2.64
N THR A 41 -0.99 9.22 1.59
CA THR A 41 -1.55 10.58 1.64
C THR A 41 -2.83 10.63 2.47
N LYS A 42 -3.76 9.67 2.27
CA LYS A 42 -4.99 9.57 3.07
C LYS A 42 -4.70 9.37 4.57
N ALA A 43 -3.64 8.65 4.88
CA ALA A 43 -3.14 8.45 6.25
C ALA A 43 -2.32 9.63 6.79
N LYS A 44 -2.16 10.71 6.01
CA LYS A 44 -1.39 11.92 6.35
C LYS A 44 0.09 11.66 6.64
N LEU A 45 0.67 10.65 6.00
CA LEU A 45 2.08 10.29 6.15
C LEU A 45 2.97 11.08 5.18
N VAL A 46 2.43 11.46 4.02
CA VAL A 46 3.10 12.24 2.96
C VAL A 46 2.08 13.17 2.29
N LEU A 47 2.57 14.20 1.58
CA LEU A 47 1.70 15.13 0.83
C LEU A 47 1.46 14.61 -0.59
N ASP A 48 2.47 14.00 -1.21
CA ASP A 48 2.38 13.39 -2.53
C ASP A 48 2.59 11.87 -2.43
N PRO A 49 1.71 11.04 -3.04
CA PRO A 49 1.92 9.59 -3.14
C PRO A 49 3.32 9.15 -3.59
N LYS A 50 3.98 9.93 -4.46
CA LYS A 50 5.34 9.64 -4.97
C LYS A 50 6.43 9.80 -3.91
N GLU A 51 6.17 10.51 -2.81
CA GLU A 51 7.12 10.66 -1.69
C GLU A 51 7.21 9.39 -0.82
N TRP A 52 6.26 8.46 -0.95
CA TRP A 52 6.26 7.24 -0.13
C TRP A 52 7.26 6.19 -0.67
N PRO A 53 8.36 5.89 0.05
CA PRO A 53 9.43 5.03 -0.47
C PRO A 53 9.09 3.54 -0.46
N TRP A 54 7.89 3.16 0.00
CA TRP A 54 7.43 1.77 0.06
C TRP A 54 6.18 1.54 -0.81
N SER A 55 5.97 2.38 -1.82
CA SER A 55 4.89 2.23 -2.82
C SER A 55 5.43 2.26 -4.25
N SER A 56 4.69 1.66 -5.17
CA SER A 56 4.89 1.74 -6.63
C SER A 56 4.65 3.14 -7.18
N ALA A 57 3.91 3.99 -6.46
CA ALA A 57 3.53 5.34 -6.90
C ALA A 57 4.72 6.16 -7.41
N ARG A 58 5.88 6.06 -6.73
CA ARG A 58 7.11 6.78 -7.09
C ARG A 58 7.69 6.43 -8.46
N PHE A 59 7.29 5.31 -9.03
CA PHE A 59 7.73 4.82 -10.33
C PHE A 59 6.75 5.16 -11.46
N ARG A 60 5.68 5.90 -11.18
CA ARG A 60 4.77 6.39 -12.22
C ARG A 60 5.34 7.61 -12.92
N ASP A 61 5.28 7.62 -14.25
CA ASP A 61 5.62 8.79 -15.04
C ASP A 61 4.53 9.88 -14.94
N GLU A 62 4.67 10.96 -15.71
CA GLU A 62 3.72 12.08 -15.74
C GLU A 62 2.35 11.69 -16.31
N PHE A 63 2.27 10.60 -17.09
CA PHE A 63 1.04 10.05 -17.63
C PHE A 63 0.41 8.98 -16.71
N GLY A 64 1.02 8.73 -15.55
CA GLY A 64 0.59 7.72 -14.61
C GLY A 64 0.92 6.29 -15.04
N VAL A 65 1.77 6.09 -16.05
CA VAL A 65 2.22 4.76 -16.47
C VAL A 65 3.30 4.29 -15.51
N LEU A 66 3.18 3.06 -15.02
CA LEU A 66 4.17 2.45 -14.14
C LEU A 66 5.43 2.07 -14.94
N ARG A 67 6.60 2.54 -14.48
CA ARG A 67 7.92 2.27 -15.09
C ARG A 67 8.84 1.61 -14.06
N LEU A 68 8.98 0.28 -14.11
CA LEU A 68 9.86 -0.50 -13.24
C LEU A 68 11.19 -0.84 -13.93
#